data_AF-A0A0R1EF11-F1
#
_entry.id   AF-A0A0R1EF11-F1
#
_cell.length_a   1.000
_cell.length_b   1.000
_cell.length_c   1.000
_cell.angle_alpha   90.00
_cell.angle_beta   90.00
_cell.angle_gamma   90.00
#
_symmetry.space_group_name_H-M   'P 1'
#
loop_
_entity.id
_entity.type
_entity.pdbx_description
1 polymer ?
#
loop_
_entity_poly.entity_id
_entity_poly.type
_entity_poly.pdbx_seq_one_letter_code
_entity_poly.pdbx_strand_id
1 'polypeptide(L)'
;MILAKKFCFCISLQKGCILIALTGIFLAGMNIDYMILCLNRTYSQKKQHKFPERVLYTFVQMIPDWLTILASCVLIYAILSQYGWLYWATLLVQAFQAVYFVIFSITSASIGSNLIINESIWHNLTYWIYVLFWLALTAYFMYIIFSYYRQITARETENIVDGLV
;
A
#
# COMPACT_ATOMS: atom_id res chain seq x y z
N MET A 1 10.56 29.16 -20.62
CA MET A 1 11.32 28.80 -19.39
C MET A 1 10.47 28.86 -18.10
N ILE A 2 9.13 28.82 -18.18
CA ILE A 2 8.21 28.98 -17.03
C ILE A 2 7.73 27.63 -16.45
N LEU A 3 7.86 26.53 -17.20
CA LEU A 3 7.37 25.20 -16.77
C LEU A 3 8.33 24.47 -15.81
N ALA A 4 9.65 24.73 -15.91
CA ALA A 4 10.67 24.04 -15.11
C ALA A 4 10.65 24.40 -13.62
N LYS A 5 10.04 25.53 -13.24
CA LYS A 5 9.90 25.96 -11.84
C LYS A 5 8.64 25.42 -11.15
N LYS A 6 7.62 24.95 -11.88
CA LYS A 6 6.35 24.46 -11.27
C LYS A 6 6.49 23.12 -10.55
N PHE A 7 7.50 22.31 -10.88
CA PHE A 7 7.70 20.98 -10.30
C PHE A 7 9.09 20.78 -9.70
N CYS A 8 9.61 21.80 -8.99
CA CYS A 8 10.62 21.53 -7.98
C CYS A 8 9.91 20.79 -6.83
N PHE A 9 9.63 19.50 -7.06
CA PHE A 9 9.12 18.56 -6.08
C PHE A 9 10.03 18.69 -4.86
N CYS A 10 9.46 18.96 -3.68
CA CYS A 10 10.29 19.11 -2.49
C CYS A 10 11.06 17.79 -2.32
N ILE A 11 12.39 17.81 -2.36
CA ILE A 11 13.25 16.61 -2.31
C ILE A 11 12.87 15.70 -1.13
N SER A 12 12.42 16.31 -0.02
CA SER A 12 11.87 15.62 1.15
C SER A 12 10.64 14.76 0.81
N LEU A 13 9.70 15.31 0.04
CA LEU A 13 8.48 14.64 -0.38
C LEU A 13 8.77 13.46 -1.32
N GLN A 14 9.76 13.63 -2.22
CA GLN A 14 10.15 12.58 -3.18
C GLN A 14 10.76 11.38 -2.44
N LYS A 15 11.60 11.66 -1.45
CA LYS A 15 12.17 10.64 -0.56
C LYS A 15 11.08 9.86 0.17
N GLY A 16 10.03 10.54 0.64
CA GLY A 16 8.86 9.89 1.26
C GLY A 16 8.16 8.92 0.31
N CYS A 17 7.84 9.35 -0.92
CA CYS A 17 7.19 8.48 -1.91
C CYS A 17 8.07 7.28 -2.32
N ILE A 18 9.38 7.49 -2.49
CA ILE A 18 10.33 6.40 -2.80
C ILE A 18 10.38 5.39 -1.64
N LEU A 19 10.48 5.89 -0.40
CA LEU A 19 10.50 5.05 0.79
C LEU A 19 9.22 4.20 0.88
N ILE A 20 8.05 4.80 0.64
CA ILE A 20 6.76 4.09 0.62
C ILE A 20 6.74 3.01 -0.46
N ALA A 21 7.16 3.34 -1.69
CA ALA A 21 7.15 2.38 -2.79
C ALA A 21 8.07 1.18 -2.53
N LEU A 22 9.30 1.43 -2.09
CA LEU A 22 10.28 0.37 -1.79
C LEU A 22 9.83 -0.49 -0.60
N THR A 23 9.40 0.16 0.48
CA THR A 23 8.90 -0.54 1.67
C THR A 23 7.67 -1.37 1.33
N GLY A 24 6.78 -0.83 0.49
CA GLY A 24 5.57 -1.51 0.06
C GLY A 24 5.84 -2.75 -0.77
N ILE A 25 6.73 -2.67 -1.77
CA ILE A 25 7.15 -3.83 -2.57
C ILE A 25 7.80 -4.90 -1.69
N PHE A 26 8.72 -4.48 -0.80
CA PHE A 26 9.45 -5.40 0.05
C PHE A 26 8.52 -6.15 1.01
N LEU A 27 7.66 -5.43 1.73
CA LEU A 27 6.73 -6.01 2.69
C LEU A 27 5.65 -6.87 2.03
N ALA A 28 5.07 -6.42 0.92
CA ALA A 28 4.11 -7.21 0.15
C ALA A 28 4.75 -8.51 -0.37
N GLY A 29 5.97 -8.42 -0.90
CA GLY A 29 6.72 -9.59 -1.36
C GLY A 29 7.00 -10.59 -0.25
N MET A 30 7.47 -10.12 0.90
CA MET A 30 7.68 -10.96 2.08
C MET A 30 6.40 -11.63 2.58
N ASN A 31 5.29 -10.89 2.63
CA ASN A 31 4.01 -11.42 3.11
C ASN A 31 3.45 -12.47 2.16
N ILE A 32 3.56 -12.25 0.84
CA ILE A 32 3.18 -13.25 -0.18
C ILE A 32 4.02 -14.52 -0.05
N ASP A 33 5.35 -14.39 0.04
CA ASP A 33 6.25 -15.55 0.21
C ASP A 33 5.92 -16.35 1.47
N TYR A 34 5.69 -15.64 2.58
CA TYR A 34 5.27 -16.24 3.84
C TYR A 34 3.93 -16.99 3.72
N MET A 35 2.93 -16.39 3.08
CA MET A 35 1.64 -17.05 2.84
C MET A 35 1.76 -18.29 1.95
N ILE A 36 2.58 -18.26 0.90
CA ILE A 36 2.85 -19.42 0.05
C ILE A 36 3.52 -20.53 0.87
N LEU A 37 4.48 -20.18 1.72
CA LEU A 37 5.17 -21.13 2.60
C LEU A 37 4.21 -21.79 3.59
N CYS A 38 3.33 -21.01 4.24
CA CYS A 38 2.27 -21.54 5.11
C CYS A 38 1.29 -22.43 4.34
N LEU A 39 0.92 -22.06 3.12
CA LEU A 39 0.02 -22.84 2.28
C LEU A 39 0.66 -24.19 1.92
N ASN A 40 1.93 -24.21 1.54
CA ASN A 40 2.66 -25.42 1.17
C ASN A 40 2.89 -26.37 2.36
N ARG A 41 3.20 -25.82 3.55
CA ARG A 41 3.27 -26.62 4.79
C ARG A 41 1.92 -27.25 5.14
N THR A 42 0.85 -26.45 5.07
CA THR A 42 -0.51 -26.93 5.33
C THR A 42 -0.93 -27.99 4.30
N TYR A 43 -0.57 -27.80 3.03
CA TYR A 43 -0.80 -28.77 1.95
C TYR A 43 -0.11 -30.11 2.22
N SER A 44 1.17 -30.06 2.62
CA SER A 44 1.95 -31.26 2.94
C SER A 44 1.36 -32.04 4.13
N GLN A 45 0.82 -31.33 5.13
CA GLN A 45 0.19 -31.94 6.31
C GLN A 45 -1.23 -32.47 6.06
N LYS A 46 -2.03 -31.84 5.17
CA LYS A 46 -3.46 -32.14 4.98
C LYS A 46 -3.79 -32.80 3.64
N LYS A 47 -3.12 -33.90 3.29
CA LYS A 47 -3.43 -34.75 2.11
C LYS A 47 -4.83 -35.39 2.08
N GLN A 48 -5.80 -34.96 2.90
CA GLN A 48 -7.15 -35.54 2.91
C GLN A 48 -8.27 -34.48 2.81
N HIS A 49 -8.92 -34.48 1.62
CA HIS A 49 -10.37 -34.37 1.42
C HIS A 49 -11.14 -33.04 1.64
N LYS A 50 -10.51 -31.90 1.98
CA LYS A 50 -11.20 -30.58 2.00
C LYS A 50 -10.40 -29.50 1.27
N PHE A 51 -10.45 -29.54 -0.06
CA PHE A 51 -9.44 -28.91 -0.92
C PHE A 51 -9.76 -27.55 -1.60
N PRO A 52 -11.00 -27.12 -1.89
CA PRO A 52 -11.18 -25.91 -2.71
C PRO A 52 -11.18 -24.59 -1.91
N GLU A 53 -11.82 -24.55 -0.73
CA GLU A 53 -12.11 -23.28 -0.06
C GLU A 53 -10.86 -22.58 0.50
N ARG A 54 -9.97 -23.33 1.16
CA ARG A 54 -8.81 -22.73 1.86
C ARG A 54 -7.78 -22.15 0.89
N VAL A 55 -7.64 -22.75 -0.29
CA VAL A 55 -6.78 -22.24 -1.37
C VAL A 55 -7.37 -20.93 -1.92
N LEU A 56 -8.69 -20.90 -2.18
CA LEU A 56 -9.38 -19.68 -2.61
C LEU A 56 -9.23 -18.54 -1.59
N TYR A 57 -9.47 -18.80 -0.30
CA TYR A 57 -9.29 -17.79 0.75
C TYR A 57 -7.85 -17.27 0.82
N THR A 58 -6.85 -18.13 0.59
CA THR A 58 -5.44 -17.72 0.58
C THR A 58 -5.14 -16.80 -0.62
N PHE A 59 -5.65 -17.11 -1.80
CA PHE A 59 -5.52 -16.23 -2.97
C PHE A 59 -6.20 -14.88 -2.74
N VAL A 60 -7.39 -14.88 -2.15
CA VAL A 60 -8.11 -13.65 -1.77
C VAL A 60 -7.32 -12.84 -0.74
N GLN A 61 -6.66 -13.50 0.22
CA GLN A 61 -5.79 -12.87 1.21
C GLN A 61 -4.55 -12.21 0.59
N MET A 62 -4.07 -12.68 -0.57
CA MET A 62 -2.91 -12.13 -1.28
C MET A 62 -3.25 -10.93 -2.19
N ILE A 63 -4.51 -10.73 -2.56
CA ILE A 63 -4.95 -9.61 -3.44
C ILE A 63 -4.46 -8.24 -2.95
N PRO A 64 -4.56 -7.86 -1.65
CA PRO A 64 -4.10 -6.56 -1.19
C PRO A 64 -2.60 -6.37 -1.46
N ASP A 65 -1.77 -7.39 -1.25
CA ASP A 65 -0.33 -7.31 -1.47
C ASP A 65 0.02 -7.17 -2.96
N TRP A 66 -0.72 -7.83 -3.86
CA TRP A 66 -0.58 -7.61 -5.31
C TRP A 66 -0.96 -6.18 -5.73
N LEU A 67 -2.04 -5.65 -5.18
CA LEU A 67 -2.46 -4.26 -5.42
C LEU A 67 -1.42 -3.27 -4.89
N THR A 68 -0.78 -3.56 -3.75
CA THR A 68 0.32 -2.77 -3.21
C THR A 68 1.52 -2.74 -4.14
N ILE A 69 1.91 -3.87 -4.72
CA ILE A 69 3.02 -3.93 -5.69
C ILE A 69 2.68 -3.08 -6.91
N LEU A 70 1.46 -3.23 -7.46
CA LEU A 70 0.99 -2.43 -8.59
C LEU A 70 1.01 -0.92 -8.26
N ALA A 71 0.44 -0.54 -7.11
CA ALA A 71 0.42 0.85 -6.65
C ALA A 71 1.82 1.42 -6.48
N SER A 72 2.78 0.62 -5.98
CA SER A 72 4.17 1.03 -5.82
C SER A 72 4.86 1.25 -7.17
N CYS A 73 4.60 0.41 -8.17
CA CYS A 73 5.08 0.62 -9.54
C CYS A 73 4.50 1.91 -10.15
N VAL A 74 3.20 2.16 -9.96
CA VAL A 74 2.54 3.40 -10.42
C VAL A 74 3.14 4.63 -9.71
N LEU A 75 3.46 4.52 -8.41
CA LEU A 75 4.10 5.58 -7.65
C LEU A 75 5.50 5.91 -8.16
N ILE A 76 6.30 4.88 -8.47
CA ILE A 76 7.63 5.06 -9.09
C ILE A 76 7.49 5.77 -10.44
N TYR A 77 6.53 5.33 -11.26
CA TYR A 77 6.25 5.99 -12.53
C TYR A 77 5.77 7.44 -12.36
N ALA A 78 4.97 7.74 -11.32
CA ALA A 78 4.55 9.10 -10.97
C ALA A 78 5.74 10.00 -10.60
N ILE A 79 6.73 9.45 -9.91
CA ILE A 79 7.98 10.15 -9.56
C ILE A 79 8.79 10.47 -10.80
N LEU A 80 8.94 9.51 -11.72
CA LEU A 80 9.74 9.68 -12.94
C LEU A 80 9.07 10.62 -13.95
N SER A 81 7.76 10.48 -14.15
CA SER A 81 6.97 11.30 -15.08
C SER A 81 6.63 12.69 -14.53
N GLN A 82 6.79 12.90 -13.22
CA GLN A 82 6.34 14.10 -12.49
C GLN A 82 4.86 14.45 -12.70
N TYR A 83 4.03 13.46 -13.06
CA TYR A 83 2.63 13.71 -13.39
C TYR A 83 1.75 13.65 -12.13
N GLY A 84 1.27 14.82 -11.69
CA GLY A 84 0.54 15.01 -10.42
C GLY A 84 -0.67 14.11 -10.22
N TRP A 85 -1.42 13.80 -11.28
CA TRP A 85 -2.61 12.95 -11.21
C TRP A 85 -2.31 11.51 -10.81
N LEU A 86 -1.11 10.99 -11.11
CA LEU A 86 -0.75 9.62 -10.73
C LEU A 86 -0.56 9.46 -9.22
N TYR A 87 -0.16 10.51 -8.51
CA TYR A 87 -0.09 10.47 -7.04
C TYR A 87 -1.49 10.26 -6.44
N TRP A 88 -2.49 11.00 -6.93
CA TRP A 88 -3.88 10.85 -6.50
C TRP A 88 -4.45 9.48 -6.87
N ALA A 89 -4.18 8.99 -8.09
CA ALA A 89 -4.59 7.64 -8.50
C ALA A 89 -3.97 6.57 -7.58
N THR A 90 -2.68 6.69 -7.28
CA THR A 90 -1.98 5.79 -6.34
C THR A 90 -2.61 5.81 -4.96
N LEU A 91 -2.97 7.00 -4.46
CA LEU A 91 -3.59 7.16 -3.14
C LEU A 91 -4.95 6.49 -3.06
N LEU A 92 -5.78 6.65 -4.10
CA LEU A 92 -7.09 5.99 -4.16
C LEU A 92 -6.94 4.47 -4.13
N VAL A 93 -5.99 3.92 -4.89
CA VAL A 93 -5.71 2.48 -4.89
C VAL A 93 -5.23 2.01 -3.52
N GLN A 94 -4.28 2.72 -2.88
CA GLN A 94 -3.79 2.37 -1.54
C GLN A 94 -4.88 2.49 -0.48
N ALA A 95 -5.74 3.51 -0.53
CA ALA A 95 -6.84 3.66 0.41
C ALA A 95 -7.86 2.53 0.27
N PHE A 96 -8.23 2.17 -0.96
CA PHE A 96 -9.11 1.03 -1.21
C PHE A 96 -8.47 -0.29 -0.73
N GLN A 97 -7.19 -0.50 -1.03
CA GLN A 97 -6.43 -1.66 -0.58
C GLN A 97 -6.35 -1.74 0.94
N ALA A 98 -6.12 -0.63 1.64
CA ALA A 98 -6.08 -0.57 3.10
C ALA A 98 -7.43 -0.93 3.73
N VAL A 99 -8.54 -0.38 3.20
CA VAL A 99 -9.89 -0.72 3.67
C VAL A 99 -10.21 -2.19 3.44
N TYR A 100 -9.91 -2.70 2.23
CA TYR A 100 -10.07 -4.10 1.90
C TYR A 100 -9.26 -4.99 2.85
N PHE A 101 -8.00 -4.64 3.09
CA PHE A 101 -7.09 -5.42 3.93
C PHE A 101 -7.59 -5.50 5.38
N VAL A 102 -8.09 -4.40 5.95
CA VAL A 102 -8.68 -4.39 7.30
C VAL A 102 -9.95 -5.23 7.37
N ILE A 103 -10.90 -5.02 6.45
CA ILE A 103 -12.16 -5.77 6.43
C ILE A 103 -11.89 -7.26 6.29
N PHE A 104 -11.00 -7.63 5.36
CA PHE A 104 -10.61 -9.02 5.16
C PHE A 104 -9.91 -9.60 6.40
N SER A 105 -8.99 -8.86 7.02
CA SER A 105 -8.27 -9.30 8.22
C SER A 105 -9.23 -9.60 9.37
N ILE A 106 -10.18 -8.70 9.66
CA ILE A 106 -11.18 -8.88 10.71
C ILE A 106 -12.09 -10.06 10.41
N THR A 107 -12.61 -10.15 9.18
CA THR A 107 -13.55 -11.21 8.77
C THR A 107 -12.88 -12.58 8.75
N SER A 108 -11.66 -12.68 8.23
CA SER A 108 -10.92 -13.95 8.19
C SER A 108 -10.43 -14.39 9.57
N ALA A 109 -10.11 -13.45 10.46
CA ALA A 109 -9.78 -13.73 11.85
C ALA A 109 -11.00 -14.26 12.61
N SER A 110 -12.17 -13.63 12.47
CA SER A 110 -13.39 -14.02 13.19
C SER A 110 -13.94 -15.38 12.76
N ILE A 111 -13.78 -15.73 11.48
CA ILE A 111 -14.18 -17.05 10.94
C ILE A 111 -13.12 -18.13 11.24
N GLY A 112 -11.91 -17.75 11.67
CA GLY A 112 -10.80 -18.70 11.84
C GLY A 112 -10.30 -19.27 10.51
N SER A 113 -10.42 -18.52 9.41
CA SER A 113 -9.97 -18.90 8.07
C SER A 113 -8.65 -18.26 7.67
N ASN A 114 -8.19 -17.22 8.38
CA ASN A 114 -6.93 -16.54 8.10
C ASN A 114 -5.73 -17.48 8.28
N LEU A 115 -4.89 -17.59 7.24
CA LEU A 115 -3.78 -18.55 7.23
C LEU A 115 -2.68 -18.21 8.24
N ILE A 116 -2.39 -16.91 8.43
CA ILE A 116 -1.28 -16.43 9.25
C ILE A 116 -1.68 -16.41 10.73
N ILE A 117 -2.85 -15.85 11.04
CA ILE A 117 -3.34 -15.69 12.42
C ILE A 117 -3.48 -17.04 13.12
N ASN A 118 -3.92 -18.06 12.40
CA ASN A 118 -4.21 -19.37 12.97
C ASN A 118 -2.99 -20.29 13.11
N GLU A 119 -1.80 -19.86 12.67
CA GLU A 119 -0.58 -20.66 12.76
C GLU A 119 -0.03 -20.67 14.19
N SER A 120 0.15 -19.50 14.82
CA SER A 120 0.56 -19.38 16.22
C SER A 120 0.24 -18.00 16.79
N ILE A 121 0.31 -17.87 18.12
CA ILE A 121 0.10 -16.59 18.83
C ILE A 121 1.07 -15.50 18.34
N TRP A 122 2.34 -15.85 18.08
CA TRP A 122 3.34 -14.90 17.59
C TRP A 122 3.04 -14.42 16.16
N HIS A 123 2.54 -15.31 15.30
CA HIS A 123 2.11 -14.95 13.95
C HIS A 123 0.87 -14.05 13.99
N ASN A 124 -0.08 -14.32 14.89
CA ASN A 124 -1.24 -13.46 15.10
C ASN A 124 -0.83 -12.04 15.51
N LEU A 125 0.01 -11.90 16.55
CA LEU A 125 0.50 -10.59 16.99
C LEU A 125 1.23 -9.84 15.87
N THR A 126 2.14 -10.53 15.17
CA THR A 126 2.93 -9.95 14.08
C THR A 126 2.03 -9.50 12.91
N TYR A 127 0.98 -10.28 12.60
CA TYR A 127 0.02 -9.94 11.55
C TYR A 127 -0.76 -8.66 11.88
N TRP A 128 -1.22 -8.48 13.12
CA TRP A 128 -1.91 -7.24 13.50
C TRP A 128 -0.98 -6.03 13.51
N ILE A 129 0.28 -6.19 13.93
CA ILE A 129 1.30 -5.15 13.80
C ILE A 129 1.49 -4.78 12.33
N TYR A 130 1.54 -5.78 11.43
CA TYR A 130 1.62 -5.55 9.99
C TYR A 130 0.41 -4.78 9.44
N VAL A 131 -0.82 -5.11 9.86
CA VAL A 131 -2.04 -4.36 9.51
C VAL A 131 -1.97 -2.90 9.97
N LEU A 132 -1.59 -2.66 11.23
CA LEU A 132 -1.46 -1.30 11.77
C LEU A 132 -0.37 -0.50 11.06
N PHE A 133 0.76 -1.14 10.78
CA PHE A 133 1.86 -0.53 10.03
C PHE A 133 1.43 -0.11 8.62
N TRP A 134 0.64 -0.94 7.94
CA TRP A 134 0.05 -0.61 6.64
C TRP A 134 -0.86 0.62 6.70
N LEU A 135 -1.73 0.71 7.70
CA LEU A 135 -2.58 1.88 7.90
C LEU A 135 -1.76 3.15 8.14
N ALA A 136 -0.70 3.06 8.93
CA ALA A 136 0.21 4.17 9.18
C ALA A 136 0.91 4.64 7.89
N LEU A 137 1.36 3.71 7.04
CA LEU A 137 1.94 4.04 5.73
C LEU A 137 0.93 4.73 4.81
N THR A 138 -0.30 4.23 4.71
CA THR A 138 -1.34 4.86 3.88
C THR A 138 -1.69 6.26 4.39
N ALA A 139 -1.80 6.44 5.71
CA ALA A 139 -2.04 7.75 6.32
C ALA A 139 -0.87 8.72 6.07
N TYR A 140 0.37 8.23 6.15
CA TYR A 140 1.55 9.02 5.84
C TYR A 140 1.59 9.43 4.36
N PHE A 141 1.21 8.53 3.44
CA PHE A 141 1.11 8.86 2.02
C PHE A 141 0.01 9.89 1.73
N MET A 142 -1.14 9.77 2.41
CA MET A 142 -2.20 10.76 2.35
C MET A 142 -1.70 12.15 2.80
N TYR A 143 -0.97 12.21 3.93
CA TYR A 143 -0.35 13.44 4.42
C TYR A 143 0.60 14.07 3.39
N ILE A 144 1.43 13.27 2.73
CA ILE A 144 2.35 13.70 1.67
C ILE A 144 1.56 14.37 0.53
N ILE A 145 0.51 13.73 0.03
CA ILE A 145 -0.27 14.25 -1.11
C ILE A 145 -1.04 15.52 -0.76
N PHE A 146 -1.66 15.59 0.42
CA PHE A 146 -2.33 16.82 0.85
C PHE A 146 -1.34 17.97 1.06
N SER A 147 -0.16 17.68 1.64
CA SER A 147 0.90 18.67 1.80
C SER A 147 1.40 19.20 0.45
N TYR A 148 1.53 18.31 -0.53
CA TYR A 148 1.88 18.65 -1.90
C TYR A 148 0.84 19.56 -2.57
N TYR A 149 -0.43 19.16 -2.52
CA TYR A 149 -1.52 19.92 -3.11
C TYR A 149 -1.60 21.33 -2.50
N ARG A 150 -1.51 21.43 -1.17
CA ARG A 150 -1.48 22.72 -0.46
C ARG A 150 -0.34 23.62 -0.91
N GLN A 151 0.86 23.08 -1.13
CA GLN A 151 2.01 23.85 -1.59
C GLN A 151 1.85 24.35 -3.03
N ILE A 152 1.23 23.55 -3.92
CA ILE A 152 0.94 24.00 -5.28
C ILE A 152 -0.06 25.14 -5.28
N THR A 153 -1.18 24.99 -4.57
CA THR A 153 -2.22 26.01 -4.52
C THR A 153 -1.68 27.32 -3.96
N ALA A 154 -0.86 27.28 -2.89
CA ALA A 154 -0.23 28.47 -2.33
C ALA A 154 0.68 29.20 -3.34
N ARG A 155 1.50 28.46 -4.10
CA ARG A 155 2.34 29.04 -5.16
C ARG A 155 1.53 29.61 -6.31
N GLU A 156 0.42 28.98 -6.69
CA GLU A 156 -0.46 29.52 -7.73
C GLU A 156 -1.08 30.86 -7.29
N THR A 157 -1.51 30.97 -6.04
CA THR A 157 -2.01 32.25 -5.49
C THR A 157 -0.93 33.34 -5.44
N GLU A 158 0.31 33.03 -5.04
CA GLU A 158 1.42 34.00 -5.05
C GLU A 158 1.73 34.51 -6.47
N ASN A 159 1.81 33.60 -7.45
CA ASN A 159 2.09 33.99 -8.85
C ASN A 159 0.99 34.86 -9.47
N ILE A 160 -0.27 34.68 -9.06
CA ILE A 160 -1.38 35.53 -9.50
C ILE A 160 -1.25 36.94 -8.90
N VAL A 161 -0.88 37.03 -7.62
CA VAL A 161 -0.68 38.32 -6.93
C VAL A 161 0.52 39.07 -7.51
N ASP A 162 1.65 38.40 -7.75
CA ASP A 162 2.85 39.02 -8.33
C ASP A 162 2.68 39.40 -9.81
N GLY A 163 1.83 38.69 -10.56
CA GLY A 163 1.52 39.02 -11.96
C GLY A 163 0.51 40.16 -12.14
N LEU A 164 -0.08 40.65 -11.05
CA LEU A 164 -1.02 41.76 -11.00
C LEU A 164 -0.36 43.10 -10.58
N VAL A 165 0.96 43.11 -10.31
CA VAL A 165 1.77 44.29 -9.98
C VAL A 165 2.59 44.75 -11.18
#